data_AF-L0AYP3-F1
#
_entry.id   AF-L0AYP3-F1
#
_cell.length_a   1.000
_cell.length_b   1.000
_cell.length_c   1.000
_cell.angle_alpha   90.00
_cell.angle_beta   90.00
_cell.angle_gamma   90.00
#
_symmetry.space_group_name_H-M   'P 1'
#
loop_
_entity.id
_entity.type
_entity.pdbx_description
1 polymer ?
#
loop_
_entity_poly.entity_id
_entity_poly.type
_entity_poly.pdbx_seq_one_letter_code
_entity_poly.pdbx_strand_id
1 'polypeptide(L)'
;MNVLLKVQLLLTTILSLILLQPLFQGTNATPTGNKILLNVDISAKPGYYIRNFPSTEFPRGIYYSARVGNRCQHAIGNVFDGPELIIPGDPNSITRSVLVVPREDGTKYVKVLTKYAGGPTRPVVNVLEFLRFPTNLHYVQIQRVHLDLDILDFNHNQMINAELLVNWQKHDEDVANGRAPMGIPENLETIPMKFTVQEDMQDHFTIGVVKYNGRIVESRTDGLMSRQVTWEGGVRRPRIIILSRYVDNTEIKGRYEFSGTSGWSISHSNKKYLNLFL
;
A
#
# COMPACT_ATOMS: atom_id res chain seq x y z
N MET A 1 5.02 -1.68 -60.99
CA MET A 1 4.19 -2.42 -60.02
C MET A 1 3.03 -1.52 -59.58
N ASN A 2 1.80 -1.87 -59.95
CA ASN A 2 0.62 -1.01 -59.87
C ASN A 2 0.29 -0.62 -58.41
N VAL A 3 -0.03 0.67 -58.18
CA VAL A 3 -0.48 1.18 -56.88
C VAL A 3 -1.68 0.40 -56.36
N LEU A 4 -2.57 -0.01 -57.26
CA LEU A 4 -3.73 -0.84 -56.95
C LEU A 4 -3.36 -2.19 -56.30
N LEU A 5 -2.29 -2.85 -56.79
CA LEU A 5 -1.84 -4.14 -56.28
C LEU A 5 -1.28 -4.02 -54.85
N LYS A 6 -0.58 -2.91 -54.55
CA LYS A 6 -0.07 -2.63 -53.20
C LYS A 6 -1.19 -2.36 -52.21
N VAL A 7 -2.23 -1.63 -52.61
CA VAL A 7 -3.41 -1.34 -51.77
C VAL A 7 -4.18 -2.62 -51.46
N GLN A 8 -4.33 -3.50 -52.45
CA GLN A 8 -5.04 -4.77 -52.30
C GLN A 8 -4.29 -5.74 -51.36
N LEU A 9 -2.94 -5.77 -51.42
CA LEU A 9 -2.11 -6.56 -50.50
C LEU A 9 -2.13 -6.02 -49.05
N LEU A 10 -2.21 -4.70 -48.88
CA LEU A 10 -2.29 -4.07 -47.55
C LEU A 10 -3.66 -4.34 -46.89
N LEU A 11 -4.75 -4.26 -47.65
CA LEU A 11 -6.10 -4.55 -47.14
C LEU A 11 -6.25 -6.01 -46.73
N THR A 12 -5.72 -6.96 -47.50
CA THR A 12 -5.81 -8.39 -47.16
C THR A 12 -4.97 -8.76 -45.93
N THR A 13 -3.82 -8.13 -45.75
CA THR A 13 -2.97 -8.33 -44.55
C THR A 13 -3.60 -7.73 -43.28
N ILE A 14 -4.22 -6.55 -43.38
CA ILE A 14 -4.94 -5.94 -42.24
C ILE A 14 -6.19 -6.77 -41.88
N LEU A 15 -6.97 -7.21 -42.88
CA LEU A 15 -8.19 -7.97 -42.64
C LEU A 15 -7.90 -9.34 -42.00
N SER A 16 -6.83 -10.01 -42.44
CA SER A 16 -6.39 -11.29 -41.84
C SER A 16 -5.88 -11.10 -40.40
N LEU A 17 -5.19 -9.99 -40.11
CA LEU A 17 -4.76 -9.67 -38.74
C LEU A 17 -5.96 -9.40 -37.82
N ILE A 18 -7.01 -8.73 -38.31
CA ILE A 18 -8.26 -8.49 -37.55
C ILE A 18 -9.02 -9.80 -37.29
N LEU A 19 -9.10 -10.69 -38.29
CA LEU A 19 -9.76 -12.00 -38.14
C LEU A 19 -9.03 -12.95 -37.18
N LEU A 20 -7.73 -12.73 -36.93
CA LEU A 20 -6.95 -13.46 -35.94
C LEU A 20 -7.13 -12.95 -34.49
N GLN A 21 -7.61 -11.71 -34.28
CA GLN A 21 -7.80 -11.17 -32.92
C GLN A 21 -8.70 -12.01 -32.01
N PRO A 22 -9.84 -12.58 -32.44
CA PRO A 22 -10.67 -13.40 -31.55
C PRO A 22 -9.99 -14.70 -31.10
N LEU A 23 -9.03 -15.24 -31.89
CA LEU A 23 -8.24 -16.40 -31.47
C LEU A 23 -7.26 -16.07 -30.33
N PHE A 24 -6.90 -14.80 -30.15
CA PHE A 24 -6.13 -14.32 -29.00
C PHE A 24 -7.02 -13.89 -27.82
N GLN A 25 -8.35 -13.80 -27.98
CA GLN A 25 -9.27 -13.40 -26.92
C GLN A 25 -9.79 -14.57 -26.08
N GLY A 26 -9.69 -15.81 -26.57
CA GLY A 26 -10.03 -17.02 -25.82
C GLY A 26 -8.78 -17.68 -25.23
N THR A 27 -8.55 -17.54 -23.93
CA THR A 27 -7.81 -18.45 -23.00
C THR A 27 -7.22 -17.75 -21.76
N ASN A 28 -7.47 -16.46 -21.54
CA ASN A 28 -7.14 -15.81 -20.25
C ASN A 28 -8.19 -16.06 -19.15
N ALA A 29 -9.02 -17.10 -19.27
CA ALA A 29 -9.67 -17.64 -18.09
C ALA A 29 -8.55 -18.25 -17.24
N THR A 30 -8.09 -17.52 -16.22
CA THR A 30 -7.20 -18.09 -15.20
C THR A 30 -7.83 -19.40 -14.76
N PRO A 31 -7.21 -20.56 -15.04
CA PRO A 31 -7.81 -21.82 -14.67
C PRO A 31 -8.09 -21.77 -13.18
N THR A 32 -9.36 -21.89 -12.82
CA THR A 32 -9.84 -22.11 -11.45
C THR A 32 -9.48 -23.52 -10.96
N GLY A 33 -8.44 -24.12 -11.53
CA GLY A 33 -7.91 -25.40 -11.13
C GLY A 33 -7.20 -25.28 -9.79
N ASN A 34 -7.27 -26.36 -9.01
CA ASN A 34 -6.55 -26.51 -7.76
C ASN A 34 -5.06 -26.23 -8.00
N LYS A 35 -4.55 -25.13 -7.45
CA LYS A 35 -3.13 -24.80 -7.55
C LYS A 35 -2.32 -25.75 -6.68
N ILE A 36 -1.12 -26.10 -7.16
CA ILE A 36 -0.14 -26.83 -6.39
C ILE A 36 0.46 -25.85 -5.37
N LEU A 37 0.24 -26.14 -4.09
CA LEU A 37 0.76 -25.34 -2.99
C LEU A 37 2.23 -25.68 -2.75
N LEU A 38 3.08 -24.65 -2.84
CA LEU A 38 4.52 -24.75 -2.62
C LEU A 38 4.85 -24.21 -1.23
N ASN A 39 5.29 -25.09 -0.33
CA ASN A 39 5.75 -24.65 0.98
C ASN A 39 7.02 -23.80 0.84
N VAL A 40 7.09 -22.72 1.62
CA VAL A 40 8.23 -21.80 1.63
C VAL A 40 8.77 -21.74 3.04
N ASP A 41 10.04 -22.09 3.21
CA ASP A 41 10.82 -21.76 4.41
C ASP A 41 11.64 -20.51 4.11
N ILE A 42 11.34 -19.42 4.81
CA ILE A 42 12.00 -18.12 4.60
C ILE A 42 13.43 -18.08 5.15
N SER A 43 13.81 -19.04 5.99
CA SER A 43 15.18 -19.20 6.51
C SER A 43 16.09 -20.01 5.58
N ALA A 44 15.49 -20.77 4.66
CA ALA A 44 16.20 -21.66 3.74
C ALA A 44 16.37 -21.05 2.34
N LYS A 45 17.20 -21.71 1.52
CA LYS A 45 17.31 -21.38 0.10
C LYS A 45 15.96 -21.66 -0.59
N PRO A 46 15.40 -20.70 -1.37
CA PRO A 46 14.14 -20.92 -2.07
C PRO A 46 14.21 -22.12 -3.01
N GLY A 47 13.15 -22.93 -3.03
CA GLY A 47 13.00 -24.03 -3.97
C GLY A 47 12.91 -23.56 -5.43
N TYR A 48 13.07 -24.49 -6.38
CA TYR A 48 13.15 -24.18 -7.81
C TYR A 48 11.98 -23.34 -8.36
N TYR A 49 10.76 -23.57 -7.85
CA TYR A 49 9.55 -22.88 -8.30
C TYR A 49 9.30 -21.53 -7.63
N ILE A 50 10.08 -21.20 -6.60
CA ILE A 50 9.99 -19.94 -5.86
C ILE A 50 11.09 -19.01 -6.37
N ARG A 51 10.76 -17.73 -6.51
CA ARG A 51 11.73 -16.66 -6.73
C ARG A 51 11.71 -15.74 -5.52
N ASN A 52 12.89 -15.20 -5.19
CA ASN A 52 13.00 -14.07 -4.30
C ASN A 52 13.63 -12.86 -5.02
N PHE A 53 13.33 -11.67 -4.52
CA PHE A 53 13.85 -10.40 -5.04
C PHE A 53 13.75 -9.32 -3.96
N PRO A 54 14.63 -8.29 -3.98
CA PRO A 54 14.61 -7.23 -2.99
C PRO A 54 13.34 -6.36 -3.12
N SER A 55 12.83 -5.89 -1.98
CA SER A 55 11.73 -4.95 -1.87
C SER A 55 12.21 -3.53 -2.17
N THR A 56 11.41 -2.77 -2.92
CA THR A 56 11.62 -1.33 -3.15
C THR A 56 10.95 -0.48 -2.08
N GLU A 57 9.93 -1.02 -1.39
CA GLU A 57 9.18 -0.31 -0.34
C GLU A 57 9.84 -0.45 1.04
N PHE A 58 10.46 -1.60 1.30
CA PHE A 58 11.06 -1.93 2.59
C PHE A 58 12.56 -2.16 2.42
N PRO A 59 13.43 -1.28 2.95
CA PRO A 59 14.86 -1.50 2.95
C PRO A 59 15.19 -2.88 3.54
N ARG A 60 16.11 -3.62 2.90
CA ARG A 60 16.49 -5.01 3.25
C ARG A 60 15.36 -6.04 3.15
N GLY A 61 14.17 -5.63 2.73
CA GLY A 61 13.05 -6.53 2.53
C GLY A 61 13.29 -7.48 1.36
N ILE A 62 12.87 -8.73 1.51
CA ILE A 62 12.95 -9.75 0.47
C ILE A 62 11.54 -10.29 0.22
N TYR A 63 11.08 -10.17 -1.02
CA TYR A 63 9.84 -10.79 -1.47
C TYR A 63 10.08 -12.21 -1.95
N TYR A 64 9.13 -13.09 -1.67
CA TYR A 64 9.03 -14.46 -2.16
C TYR A 64 7.73 -14.59 -2.93
N SER A 65 7.80 -15.16 -4.14
CA SER A 65 6.62 -15.43 -4.97
C SER A 65 6.86 -16.65 -5.86
N ALA A 66 5.79 -17.27 -6.36
CA ALA A 66 5.91 -18.23 -7.44
C ALA A 66 6.54 -17.57 -8.69
N ARG A 67 7.47 -18.27 -9.33
CA ARG A 67 8.10 -17.84 -10.60
C ARG A 67 7.05 -17.56 -11.67
N VAL A 68 7.26 -16.54 -12.50
CA VAL A 68 6.27 -16.03 -13.47
C VAL A 68 5.66 -17.13 -14.34
N GLY A 69 6.48 -17.98 -14.95
CA GLY A 69 6.02 -19.09 -15.80
C GLY A 69 5.21 -20.17 -15.07
N ASN A 70 5.28 -20.22 -13.74
CA ASN A 70 4.63 -21.22 -12.91
C ASN A 70 3.43 -20.67 -12.12
N ARG A 71 3.18 -19.35 -12.16
CA ARG A 71 2.11 -18.69 -11.38
C ARG A 71 0.71 -19.18 -11.70
N CYS A 72 0.48 -19.72 -12.90
CA CYS A 72 -0.83 -20.26 -13.28
C CYS A 72 -1.15 -21.59 -12.55
N GLN A 73 -0.12 -22.40 -12.26
CA GLN A 73 -0.28 -23.74 -11.69
C GLN A 73 0.10 -23.80 -10.20
N HIS A 74 0.91 -22.85 -9.72
CA HIS A 74 1.47 -22.89 -8.37
C HIS A 74 1.12 -21.62 -7.58
N ALA A 75 0.96 -21.79 -6.27
CA ALA A 75 0.87 -20.71 -5.29
C ALA A 75 1.72 -21.06 -4.06
N ILE A 76 2.08 -20.07 -3.24
CA ILE A 76 2.76 -20.35 -1.96
C ILE A 76 1.75 -21.01 -1.01
N GLY A 77 2.13 -22.18 -0.50
CA GLY A 77 1.42 -22.96 0.52
C GLY A 77 1.77 -22.49 1.92
N ASN A 78 2.16 -23.43 2.78
CA ASN A 78 2.59 -23.13 4.14
C ASN A 78 3.84 -22.24 4.13
N VAL A 79 3.88 -21.27 5.02
CA VAL A 79 5.03 -20.38 5.20
C VAL A 79 5.69 -20.72 6.54
N PHE A 80 6.97 -21.07 6.50
CA PHE A 80 7.79 -21.46 7.63
C PHE A 80 8.97 -20.52 7.84
N ASP A 81 9.51 -20.48 9.05
CA ASP A 81 10.83 -19.95 9.40
C ASP A 81 11.59 -21.04 10.18
N GLY A 82 12.27 -21.92 9.44
CA GLY A 82 12.85 -23.15 9.98
C GLY A 82 11.75 -24.14 10.43
N PRO A 83 11.75 -24.60 11.69
CA PRO A 83 10.73 -25.54 12.18
C PRO A 83 9.36 -24.88 12.45
N GLU A 84 9.30 -23.55 12.52
CA GLU A 84 8.09 -22.84 12.89
C GLU A 84 7.18 -22.57 11.70
N LEU A 85 5.90 -22.96 11.81
CA LEU A 85 4.85 -22.57 10.87
C LEU A 85 4.32 -21.18 11.22
N ILE A 86 4.52 -20.20 10.33
CA ILE A 86 4.00 -18.85 10.48
C ILE A 86 2.52 -18.80 10.12
N ILE A 87 2.17 -19.34 8.94
CA ILE A 87 0.79 -19.35 8.45
C ILE A 87 0.57 -20.56 7.52
N PRO A 88 -0.55 -21.30 7.68
CA PRO A 88 -0.89 -22.39 6.78
C PRO A 88 -1.19 -21.90 5.35
N GLY A 89 -1.00 -22.79 4.39
CA GLY A 89 -1.39 -22.65 2.99
C GLY A 89 -2.90 -22.54 2.84
N ASP A 90 -3.33 -21.81 1.81
CA ASP A 90 -4.74 -21.70 1.46
C ASP A 90 -4.98 -22.23 0.04
N PRO A 91 -5.67 -23.37 -0.13
CA PRO A 91 -5.89 -23.99 -1.44
C PRO A 91 -6.79 -23.15 -2.35
N ASN A 92 -7.56 -22.19 -1.80
CA ASN A 92 -8.43 -21.30 -2.57
C ASN A 92 -7.69 -20.07 -3.09
N SER A 93 -6.41 -19.91 -2.75
CA SER A 93 -5.62 -18.76 -3.20
C SER A 93 -5.27 -18.86 -4.69
N ILE A 94 -5.49 -17.77 -5.42
CA ILE A 94 -4.97 -17.61 -6.78
C ILE A 94 -3.48 -17.31 -6.71
N THR A 95 -3.07 -16.37 -5.87
CA THR A 95 -1.63 -16.06 -5.71
C THR A 95 -1.34 -15.74 -4.27
N ARG A 96 -0.14 -16.08 -3.84
CA ARG A 96 0.35 -15.71 -2.51
C ARG A 96 1.80 -15.25 -2.62
N SER A 97 2.13 -14.20 -1.89
CA SER A 97 3.48 -13.65 -1.79
C SER A 97 3.81 -13.36 -0.35
N VAL A 98 5.10 -13.52 0.01
CA VAL A 98 5.61 -13.28 1.36
C VAL A 98 6.68 -12.21 1.25
N LEU A 99 6.62 -11.19 2.08
CA LEU A 99 7.69 -10.22 2.29
C LEU A 99 8.31 -10.50 3.66
N VAL A 100 9.63 -10.53 3.72
CA VAL A 100 10.39 -10.67 4.97
C VAL A 100 11.29 -9.46 5.12
N VAL A 101 11.22 -8.77 6.25
CA VAL A 101 12.03 -7.58 6.55
C VAL A 101 12.77 -7.81 7.86
N PRO A 102 14.08 -8.14 7.81
CA PRO A 102 14.90 -8.19 9.01
C PRO A 102 15.22 -6.76 9.48
N ARG A 103 15.02 -6.50 10.77
CA ARG A 103 15.35 -5.22 11.41
C ARG A 103 16.69 -5.28 12.13
N GLU A 104 17.18 -4.12 12.56
CA GLU A 104 18.48 -3.96 13.20
C GLU A 104 18.53 -4.54 14.62
N ASP A 105 17.41 -4.47 15.34
CA ASP A 105 17.22 -5.07 16.65
C ASP A 105 17.08 -6.61 16.61
N GLY A 106 17.14 -7.21 15.43
CA GLY A 106 16.93 -8.64 15.20
C GLY A 106 15.46 -9.05 15.08
N THR A 107 14.52 -8.11 15.26
CA THR A 107 13.10 -8.36 15.00
C THR A 107 12.90 -8.68 13.52
N LYS A 108 12.05 -9.66 13.22
CA LYS A 108 11.71 -10.06 11.86
C LYS A 108 10.25 -9.77 11.59
N TYR A 109 10.00 -8.86 10.65
CA TYR A 109 8.66 -8.55 10.15
C TYR A 109 8.34 -9.41 8.93
N VAL A 110 7.16 -10.01 8.90
CA VAL A 110 6.68 -10.84 7.79
C VAL A 110 5.31 -10.37 7.35
N LYS A 111 5.15 -10.07 6.07
CA LYS A 111 3.87 -9.68 5.46
C LYS A 111 3.47 -10.71 4.41
N VAL A 112 2.33 -11.35 4.61
CA VAL A 112 1.77 -12.35 3.70
C VAL A 112 0.58 -11.74 2.99
N LEU A 113 0.68 -11.64 1.67
CA LEU A 113 -0.41 -11.20 0.82
C LEU A 113 -0.98 -12.40 0.08
N THR A 114 -2.28 -12.62 0.24
CA THR A 114 -3.03 -13.67 -0.47
C THR A 114 -4.08 -13.03 -1.35
N LYS A 115 -4.15 -13.45 -2.62
CA LYS A 115 -5.21 -13.07 -3.57
C LYS A 115 -6.10 -14.26 -3.82
N TYR A 116 -7.39 -14.00 -3.83
CA TYR A 116 -8.45 -14.98 -4.03
C TYR A 116 -9.20 -14.69 -5.32
N ALA A 117 -9.85 -15.73 -5.85
CA ALA A 117 -10.88 -15.53 -6.87
C ALA A 117 -11.96 -14.66 -6.25
N GLY A 118 -12.14 -13.46 -6.80
CA GLY A 118 -13.24 -12.58 -6.43
C GLY A 118 -14.40 -12.72 -7.42
N GLY A 119 -15.39 -11.85 -7.26
CA GLY A 119 -16.46 -11.70 -8.23
C GLY A 119 -15.98 -11.25 -9.61
N PRO A 120 -16.89 -11.00 -10.56
CA PRO A 120 -16.58 -10.79 -11.98
C PRO A 120 -15.64 -9.61 -12.26
N THR A 121 -15.49 -8.68 -11.32
CA THR A 121 -14.76 -7.44 -11.56
C THR A 121 -13.33 -7.49 -11.04
N ARG A 122 -13.04 -8.06 -9.86
CA ARG A 122 -11.73 -7.95 -9.20
C ARG A 122 -11.42 -9.10 -8.24
N PRO A 123 -10.15 -9.55 -8.14
CA PRO A 123 -9.73 -10.48 -7.10
C PRO A 123 -9.86 -9.83 -5.72
N VAL A 124 -10.23 -10.63 -4.72
CA VAL A 124 -10.19 -10.23 -3.31
C VAL A 124 -8.77 -10.41 -2.81
N VAL A 125 -8.25 -9.43 -2.08
CA VAL A 125 -6.91 -9.48 -1.51
C VAL A 125 -7.03 -9.46 0.01
N ASN A 126 -6.18 -10.22 0.69
CA ASN A 126 -6.03 -10.20 2.12
C ASN A 126 -4.55 -10.06 2.48
N VAL A 127 -4.26 -9.21 3.45
CA VAL A 127 -2.91 -8.94 3.94
C VAL A 127 -2.87 -9.27 5.43
N LEU A 128 -1.95 -10.15 5.79
CA LEU A 128 -1.65 -10.51 7.17
C LEU A 128 -0.21 -10.16 7.47
N GLU A 129 0.02 -9.55 8.63
CA GLU A 129 1.35 -9.13 9.08
C GLU A 129 1.69 -9.84 10.38
N PHE A 130 2.96 -10.20 10.53
CA PHE A 130 3.48 -10.95 11.66
C PHE A 130 4.81 -10.36 12.11
N LEU A 131 5.07 -10.41 13.41
CA LEU A 131 6.35 -10.07 14.01
C LEU A 131 6.91 -11.26 14.77
N ARG A 132 8.23 -11.41 14.70
CA ARG A 132 9.00 -12.27 15.60
C ARG A 132 10.10 -11.45 16.24
N PHE A 133 10.06 -11.34 17.56
CA PHE A 133 11.11 -10.70 18.36
C PHE A 133 12.27 -11.67 18.58
N PRO A 134 13.51 -11.18 18.80
CA PRO A 134 14.66 -12.03 19.09
C PRO A 134 14.48 -12.92 20.32
N THR A 135 13.73 -12.42 21.32
CA THR A 135 13.43 -13.10 22.57
C THR A 135 12.25 -14.06 22.47
N ASN A 136 11.48 -14.00 21.38
CA ASN A 136 10.32 -14.85 21.18
C ASN A 136 10.62 -15.91 20.11
N LEU A 137 10.33 -17.16 20.45
CA LEU A 137 10.41 -18.25 19.49
C LEU A 137 9.24 -18.27 18.52
N HIS A 138 8.19 -17.45 18.76
CA HIS A 138 6.97 -17.46 17.98
C HIS A 138 6.65 -16.18 17.24
N TYR A 139 6.03 -16.34 16.08
CA TYR A 139 5.41 -15.23 15.36
C TYR A 139 4.08 -14.82 16.00
N VAL A 140 3.89 -13.52 16.14
CA VAL A 140 2.64 -12.92 16.59
C VAL A 140 2.04 -12.12 15.43
N GLN A 141 0.77 -12.35 15.12
CA GLN A 141 0.06 -11.55 14.14
C GLN A 141 -0.11 -10.12 14.67
N ILE A 142 0.24 -9.13 13.86
CA ILE A 142 0.12 -7.72 14.22
C ILE A 142 -1.36 -7.34 14.37
N GLN A 143 -1.69 -6.75 15.51
CA GLN A 143 -2.98 -6.11 15.77
C GLN A 143 -2.70 -4.70 16.30
N ARG A 144 -3.13 -3.70 15.55
CA ARG A 144 -2.86 -2.30 15.88
C ARG A 144 -4.01 -1.71 16.69
N VAL A 145 -3.66 -0.91 17.69
CA VAL A 145 -4.60 -0.06 18.41
C VAL A 145 -4.85 1.21 17.61
N HIS A 146 -6.12 1.57 17.44
CA HIS A 146 -6.52 2.79 16.75
C HIS A 146 -6.43 3.99 17.69
N LEU A 147 -5.66 4.99 17.29
CA LEU A 147 -5.51 6.24 18.02
C LEU A 147 -6.46 7.31 17.48
N ASP A 148 -7.05 8.08 18.39
CA ASP A 148 -7.76 9.30 18.03
C ASP A 148 -6.74 10.43 17.84
N LEU A 149 -6.79 11.07 16.68
CA LEU A 149 -6.00 12.27 16.38
C LEU A 149 -6.95 13.46 16.28
N ASP A 150 -6.82 14.46 17.14
CA ASP A 150 -7.36 15.79 16.89
C ASP A 150 -6.23 16.70 16.43
N ILE A 151 -6.34 17.21 15.20
CA ILE A 151 -5.29 17.99 14.54
C ILE A 151 -4.93 19.27 15.31
N LEU A 152 -5.89 19.86 16.05
CA LEU A 152 -5.65 21.08 16.83
C LEU A 152 -5.31 20.81 18.30
N ASP A 153 -5.37 19.56 18.76
CA ASP A 153 -4.97 19.23 20.12
C ASP A 153 -3.44 19.08 20.21
N PHE A 154 -2.80 20.10 20.77
CA PHE A 154 -1.36 20.13 20.98
C PHE A 154 -0.89 19.29 22.17
N ASN A 155 -1.79 18.60 22.89
CA ASN A 155 -1.39 17.57 23.84
C ASN A 155 -0.96 16.32 23.07
N HIS A 156 0.24 16.41 22.50
CA HIS A 156 0.81 15.36 21.67
C HIS A 156 0.90 14.07 22.47
N ASN A 157 0.14 13.07 22.04
CA ASN A 157 0.40 11.70 22.44
C ASN A 157 1.80 11.34 21.90
N GLN A 158 2.67 10.82 22.76
CA GLN A 158 4.02 10.37 22.42
C GLN A 158 4.04 9.33 21.28
N MET A 159 2.89 8.83 20.85
CA MET A 159 2.74 7.89 19.74
C MET A 159 2.64 8.57 18.36
N ILE A 160 2.35 9.87 18.28
CA ILE A 160 2.13 10.59 17.01
C ILE A 160 3.33 11.48 16.71
N ASN A 161 3.90 11.31 15.52
CA ASN A 161 4.89 12.20 14.94
C ASN A 161 4.18 13.30 14.15
N ALA A 162 4.53 14.56 14.41
CA ALA A 162 4.06 15.73 13.67
C ALA A 162 5.25 16.39 12.95
N GLU A 163 5.23 16.35 11.62
CA GLU A 163 6.29 16.84 10.75
C GLU A 163 5.82 18.09 10.00
N LEU A 164 6.56 19.20 10.09
CA LEU A 164 6.32 20.39 9.28
C LEU A 164 6.75 20.15 7.84
N LEU A 165 5.83 20.27 6.89
CA LEU A 165 6.11 20.11 5.45
C LEU A 165 6.50 21.46 4.83
N VAL A 166 7.64 22.01 5.26
CA VAL A 166 8.19 23.23 4.66
C VAL A 166 9.03 22.85 3.44
N ASN A 167 8.71 23.46 2.28
CA ASN A 167 9.61 23.40 1.13
C ASN A 167 10.74 24.42 1.34
N TRP A 168 11.79 24.00 2.06
CA TRP A 168 12.93 24.86 2.39
C TRP A 168 13.61 25.42 1.16
N GLN A 169 13.74 24.65 0.08
CA GLN A 169 14.32 25.16 -1.17
C GLN A 169 13.54 26.36 -1.71
N LYS A 170 12.21 26.23 -1.81
CA LYS A 170 11.36 27.34 -2.26
C LYS A 170 11.41 28.52 -1.28
N HIS A 171 11.43 28.24 0.03
CA HIS A 171 11.54 29.28 1.05
C HIS A 171 12.86 30.05 0.91
N ASP A 172 13.97 29.36 0.74
CA ASP A 172 15.30 29.97 0.55
C ASP A 172 15.35 30.80 -0.74
N GLU A 173 14.72 30.33 -1.82
CA GLU A 173 14.54 31.11 -3.05
C GLU A 173 13.70 32.37 -2.81
N ASP A 174 12.59 32.27 -2.07
CA ASP A 174 11.74 33.42 -1.74
C ASP A 174 12.48 34.42 -0.81
N VAL A 175 13.31 33.94 0.12
CA VAL A 175 14.18 34.78 0.97
C VAL A 175 15.25 35.50 0.13
N ALA A 176 15.94 34.79 -0.76
CA ALA A 176 16.95 35.37 -1.64
C ALA A 176 16.36 36.44 -2.58
N ASN A 177 15.09 36.29 -2.95
CA ASN A 177 14.35 37.26 -3.76
C ASN A 177 13.64 38.37 -2.96
N GLY A 178 13.81 38.41 -1.62
CA GLY A 178 13.17 39.41 -0.75
C GLY A 178 11.65 39.28 -0.65
N ARG A 179 11.09 38.11 -0.98
CA ARG A 179 9.65 37.78 -0.90
C ARG A 179 9.25 37.18 0.44
N ALA A 180 10.22 36.67 1.20
CA ALA A 180 10.05 36.12 2.54
C ALA A 180 11.15 36.64 3.50
N PRO A 181 10.86 36.75 4.80
CA PRO A 181 11.87 37.15 5.80
C PRO A 181 12.92 36.04 6.01
N MET A 182 14.15 36.42 6.33
CA MET A 182 15.19 35.46 6.76
C MET A 182 14.74 34.76 8.07
N GLY A 183 14.76 33.43 8.08
CA GLY A 183 14.46 32.62 9.27
C GLY A 183 13.20 31.75 9.13
N ILE A 184 12.59 31.41 10.27
CA ILE A 184 11.37 30.58 10.35
C ILE A 184 10.19 31.37 9.76
N PRO A 185 9.35 30.78 8.90
CA PRO A 185 8.19 31.49 8.34
C PRO A 185 7.29 32.04 9.45
N GLU A 186 6.93 33.33 9.35
CA GLU A 186 6.19 34.05 10.40
C GLU A 186 4.81 33.46 10.70
N ASN A 187 4.23 32.68 9.78
CA ASN A 187 2.89 32.14 9.90
C ASN A 187 2.87 30.61 10.10
N LEU A 188 3.37 30.18 11.27
CA LEU A 188 3.34 28.78 11.71
C LEU A 188 1.92 28.17 11.63
N GLU A 189 0.87 28.98 11.81
CA GLU A 189 -0.53 28.54 11.73
C GLU A 189 -0.96 28.09 10.33
N THR A 190 -0.18 28.39 9.29
CA THR A 190 -0.49 28.05 7.89
C THR A 190 0.46 27.03 7.29
N ILE A 191 1.55 26.70 7.99
CA ILE A 191 2.53 25.72 7.51
C ILE A 191 1.86 24.34 7.46
N PRO A 192 1.90 23.65 6.32
CA PRO A 192 1.34 22.32 6.24
C PRO A 192 2.03 21.36 7.22
N MET A 193 1.25 20.57 7.94
CA MET A 193 1.73 19.57 8.89
C MET A 193 1.33 18.18 8.44
N LYS A 194 2.21 17.20 8.67
CA LYS A 194 1.96 15.80 8.42
C LYS A 194 2.02 15.03 9.73
N PHE A 195 0.97 14.29 10.01
CA PHE A 195 0.84 13.42 11.16
C PHE A 195 0.96 11.97 10.73
N THR A 196 1.83 11.24 11.41
CA THR A 196 2.02 9.80 11.29
C THR A 196 2.16 9.19 12.67
N VAL A 197 2.00 7.88 12.81
CA VAL A 197 2.52 7.19 14.01
C VAL A 197 4.05 7.22 13.98
N GLN A 198 4.69 7.33 15.14
CA GLN A 198 6.15 7.23 15.26
C GLN A 198 6.65 5.91 14.66
N GLU A 199 7.84 5.93 14.04
CA GLU A 199 8.34 4.82 13.23
C GLU A 199 8.45 3.49 14.01
N ASP A 200 8.98 3.55 15.23
CA ASP A 200 9.10 2.43 16.16
C ASP A 200 7.77 1.95 16.74
N MET A 201 6.70 2.75 16.61
CA MET A 201 5.37 2.48 17.12
C MET A 201 4.38 1.98 16.05
N GLN A 202 4.77 1.95 14.77
CA GLN A 202 3.86 1.65 13.64
C GLN A 202 3.31 0.22 13.64
N ASP A 203 3.94 -0.71 14.35
CA ASP A 203 3.42 -2.07 14.48
C ASP A 203 2.35 -2.18 15.56
N HIS A 204 2.32 -1.25 16.52
CA HIS A 204 1.41 -1.29 17.66
C HIS A 204 0.23 -0.35 17.48
N PHE A 205 0.42 0.74 16.75
CA PHE A 205 -0.56 1.80 16.65
C PHE A 205 -0.80 2.24 15.20
N THR A 206 -2.00 2.76 14.95
CA THR A 206 -2.34 3.43 13.70
C THR A 206 -3.31 4.57 13.99
N ILE A 207 -3.26 5.65 13.22
CA ILE A 207 -4.22 6.75 13.36
C ILE A 207 -5.58 6.23 12.92
N GLY A 208 -6.51 6.09 13.87
CA GLY A 208 -7.89 5.70 13.64
C GLY A 208 -8.74 6.91 13.31
N VAL A 209 -9.48 7.42 14.30
CA VAL A 209 -10.37 8.57 14.09
C VAL A 209 -9.56 9.85 13.92
N VAL A 210 -9.87 10.61 12.87
CA VAL A 210 -9.28 11.93 12.62
C VAL A 210 -10.33 12.98 12.93
N LYS A 211 -9.98 13.91 13.81
CA LYS A 211 -10.79 15.03 14.27
C LYS A 211 -10.09 16.35 13.95
N TYR A 212 -10.89 17.40 13.85
CA TYR A 212 -10.42 18.77 13.78
C TYR A 212 -11.30 19.62 14.69
N ASN A 213 -10.73 20.10 15.79
CA ASN A 213 -11.44 20.87 16.81
C ASN A 213 -12.66 20.10 17.37
N GLY A 214 -12.44 18.85 17.76
CA GLY A 214 -13.45 17.92 18.27
C GLY A 214 -14.40 17.33 17.23
N ARG A 215 -14.41 17.83 15.98
CA ARG A 215 -15.31 17.35 14.92
C ARG A 215 -14.65 16.25 14.10
N ILE A 216 -15.36 15.14 13.92
CA ILE A 216 -14.90 14.00 13.11
C ILE A 216 -14.77 14.41 11.64
N VAL A 217 -13.62 14.10 11.05
CA VAL A 217 -13.30 14.26 9.63
C VAL A 217 -13.34 12.91 8.93
N GLU A 218 -12.79 11.87 9.57
CA GLU A 218 -12.76 10.49 9.09
C GLU A 218 -12.77 9.54 10.30
N SER A 219 -13.58 8.49 10.25
CA SER A 219 -13.75 7.54 11.35
C SER A 219 -13.72 6.07 10.91
N ARG A 220 -13.55 5.79 9.62
CA ARG A 220 -13.46 4.41 9.14
C ARG A 220 -12.16 3.78 9.60
N THR A 221 -12.27 2.68 10.34
CA THR A 221 -11.14 1.90 10.88
C THR A 221 -11.15 0.43 10.45
N ASP A 222 -12.26 -0.07 9.88
CA ASP A 222 -12.37 -1.49 9.49
C ASP A 222 -11.28 -1.89 8.49
N GLY A 223 -10.41 -2.79 8.92
CA GLY A 223 -9.28 -3.28 8.15
C GLY A 223 -8.19 -2.23 7.92
N LEU A 224 -8.13 -1.14 8.70
CA LEU A 224 -7.14 -0.08 8.55
C LEU A 224 -5.77 -0.57 9.04
N MET A 225 -4.78 -0.52 8.15
CA MET A 225 -3.39 -0.88 8.45
C MET A 225 -2.58 0.34 8.82
N SER A 226 -2.62 1.38 7.99
CA SER A 226 -1.90 2.63 8.23
C SER A 226 -2.71 3.83 7.75
N ARG A 227 -2.50 4.97 8.42
CA ARG A 227 -3.09 6.25 8.05
C ARG A 227 -2.08 7.36 8.27
N GLN A 228 -1.99 8.23 7.28
CA GLN A 228 -1.25 9.50 7.33
C GLN A 228 -2.25 10.63 7.13
N VAL A 229 -2.09 11.69 7.91
CA VAL A 229 -2.92 12.89 7.83
C VAL A 229 -2.04 14.08 7.48
N THR A 230 -2.43 14.87 6.49
CA THR A 230 -1.80 16.14 6.16
C THR A 230 -2.81 17.26 6.33
N TRP A 231 -2.47 18.24 7.14
CA TRP A 231 -3.24 19.46 7.35
C TRP A 231 -2.55 20.63 6.64
N GLU A 232 -3.31 21.44 5.91
CA GLU A 232 -2.82 22.63 5.20
C GLU A 232 -3.90 23.73 5.16
N GLY A 233 -3.54 24.94 4.70
CA GLY A 233 -4.48 26.05 4.52
C GLY A 233 -4.83 26.86 5.79
N GLY A 234 -4.27 26.44 6.93
CA GLY A 234 -4.39 27.10 8.23
C GLY A 234 -5.80 27.10 8.83
N VAL A 235 -5.94 27.75 9.99
CA VAL A 235 -7.16 27.64 10.82
C VAL A 235 -8.42 28.18 10.14
N ARG A 236 -8.28 29.21 9.30
CA ARG A 236 -9.41 29.88 8.63
C ARG A 236 -9.96 29.12 7.43
N ARG A 237 -9.11 28.37 6.72
CA ARG A 237 -9.46 27.60 5.51
C ARG A 237 -8.77 26.24 5.53
N PRO A 238 -9.05 25.40 6.55
CA PRO A 238 -8.31 24.18 6.74
C PRO A 238 -8.67 23.18 5.65
N ARG A 239 -7.66 22.49 5.16
CA ARG A 239 -7.78 21.37 4.24
C ARG A 239 -7.07 20.19 4.86
N ILE A 240 -7.72 19.04 4.82
CA ILE A 240 -7.17 17.82 5.38
C ILE A 240 -7.07 16.79 4.27
N ILE A 241 -5.91 16.18 4.12
CA ILE A 241 -5.65 15.11 3.17
C ILE A 241 -5.34 13.86 3.98
N ILE A 242 -6.12 12.80 3.80
CA ILE A 242 -5.96 11.55 4.52
C ILE A 242 -5.58 10.47 3.53
N LEU A 243 -4.43 9.83 3.77
CA LEU A 243 -3.98 8.66 3.03
C LEU A 243 -4.13 7.43 3.92
N SER A 244 -5.03 6.52 3.58
CA SER A 244 -5.30 5.29 4.34
C SER A 244 -4.94 4.06 3.54
N ARG A 245 -4.29 3.07 4.16
CA ARG A 245 -4.04 1.74 3.60
C ARG A 245 -4.79 0.68 4.39
N TYR A 246 -5.40 -0.27 3.68
CA TYR A 246 -6.26 -1.31 4.26
C TYR A 246 -5.74 -2.73 3.98
N VAL A 247 -6.24 -3.69 4.76
CA VAL A 247 -5.91 -5.13 4.66
C VAL A 247 -6.31 -5.75 3.31
N ASP A 248 -7.23 -5.11 2.58
CA ASP A 248 -7.58 -5.48 1.20
C ASP A 248 -6.54 -4.95 0.18
N ASN A 249 -5.42 -4.41 0.67
CA ASN A 249 -4.33 -3.83 -0.11
C ASN A 249 -4.78 -2.64 -0.98
N THR A 250 -5.85 -1.95 -0.54
CA THR A 250 -6.28 -0.70 -1.15
C THR A 250 -5.68 0.50 -0.40
N GLU A 251 -5.35 1.53 -1.18
CA GLU A 251 -4.93 2.83 -0.70
C GLU A 251 -6.00 3.85 -1.11
N ILE A 252 -6.51 4.60 -0.13
CA ILE A 252 -7.51 5.64 -0.35
C ILE A 252 -6.91 6.96 0.07
N LYS A 253 -6.84 7.90 -0.88
CA LYS A 253 -6.47 9.29 -0.63
C LYS A 253 -7.72 10.17 -0.71
N GLY A 254 -8.21 10.62 0.44
CA GLY A 254 -9.32 11.57 0.56
C GLY A 254 -8.82 12.98 0.81
N ARG A 255 -9.42 13.97 0.15
CA ARG A 255 -9.24 15.40 0.44
C ARG A 255 -10.55 15.94 1.02
N TYR A 256 -10.44 16.60 2.16
CA TYR A 256 -11.55 17.11 2.94
C TYR A 256 -11.43 18.63 3.04
N GLU A 257 -12.54 19.31 2.85
CA GLU A 257 -12.67 20.76 2.94
C GLU A 257 -13.76 21.11 3.95
N PHE A 258 -13.50 22.17 4.73
CA PHE A 258 -14.45 22.66 5.72
C PHE A 258 -15.34 23.74 5.13
N SER A 259 -16.66 23.51 5.16
CA SER A 259 -17.66 24.40 4.56
C SER A 259 -18.34 25.35 5.55
N GLY A 260 -17.80 25.49 6.76
CA GLY A 260 -18.40 26.31 7.82
C GLY A 260 -19.63 25.62 8.41
N THR A 261 -20.79 25.84 7.81
CA THR A 261 -22.10 25.39 8.33
C THR A 261 -22.33 23.89 8.16
N SER A 262 -21.94 23.30 7.03
CA SER A 262 -22.17 21.88 6.74
C SER A 262 -21.07 20.95 7.28
N GLY A 263 -20.05 21.50 7.95
CA GLY A 263 -18.93 20.74 8.48
C GLY A 263 -17.95 20.30 7.39
N TRP A 264 -17.35 19.12 7.59
CA TRP A 264 -16.36 18.53 6.70
C TRP A 264 -17.03 17.75 5.57
N SER A 265 -16.57 17.98 4.34
CA SER A 265 -16.99 17.21 3.17
C SER A 265 -15.79 16.74 2.37
N ILE A 266 -15.90 15.56 1.78
CA ILE A 266 -14.88 15.04 0.87
C ILE A 266 -14.99 15.75 -0.49
N SER A 267 -13.99 16.56 -0.84
CA SER A 267 -13.95 17.27 -2.13
C SER A 267 -13.36 16.40 -3.24
N HIS A 268 -12.45 15.48 -2.89
CA HIS A 268 -11.86 14.54 -3.84
C HIS A 268 -11.49 13.23 -3.16
N SER A 269 -11.68 12.10 -3.86
CA SER A 269 -11.25 10.79 -3.40
C SER A 269 -10.61 10.01 -4.53
N ASN A 270 -9.43 9.44 -4.27
CA ASN A 270 -8.77 8.51 -5.18
C ASN A 270 -8.56 7.17 -4.47
N LYS A 271 -9.09 6.10 -5.06
CA LYS A 271 -8.83 4.73 -4.61
C LYS A 271 -7.84 4.06 -5.58
N LYS A 272 -6.70 3.66 -5.06
CA LYS A 272 -5.67 2.91 -5.76
C LYS A 272 -5.57 1.50 -5.20
N TYR A 273 -5.41 0.51 -6.06
CA TYR A 273 -5.02 -0.84 -5.65
C TYR A 273 -3.51 -0.90 -5.73
N LEU A 274 -2.85 -1.26 -4.63
CA LEU A 274 -1.40 -1.36 -4.63
C LEU A 274 -1.02 -2.58 -5.46
N ASN A 275 -0.53 -2.35 -6.68
CA ASN A 275 -0.02 -3.42 -7.53
C ASN A 275 1.25 -3.97 -6.89
N LEU A 276 1.11 -5.04 -6.11
CA LEU A 276 2.24 -5.85 -5.63
C LEU A 276 2.76 -6.81 -6.71
N PHE A 277 2.35 -6.60 -7.95
CA PHE A 277 2.94 -7.26 -9.10
C PHE A 277 4.09 -6.40 -9.60
N LEU A 278 5.31 -6.87 -9.30
CA LEU A 278 6.46 -6.72 -10.20
C LEU A 278 6.03 -6.87 -11.66
#